data_AF-A0A6J7PWV3-F1
#
_entry.id   AF-A0A6J7PWV3-F1
#
_cell.length_a   1.000
_cell.length_b   1.000
_cell.length_c   1.000
_cell.angle_alpha   90.00
_cell.angle_beta   90.00
_cell.angle_gamma   90.00
#
_symmetry.space_group_name_H-M   'P 1'
#
loop_
_entity.id
_entity.type
_entity.pdbx_description
1 polymer ?
#
loop_
_entity_poly.entity_id
_entity_poly.type
_entity_poly.pdbx_seq_one_letter_code
_entity_poly.pdbx_strand_id
1 'polypeptide(L)' 'MLQDCGFDQVTIGPPVDTFGGANGEANARSFEVYGYAFLAHRTTT' A
#
# COMPACT_ATOMS: atom_id res chain seq x y z
N MET A 1 -8.48 -6.52 4.65
CA MET A 1 -7.79 -5.28 5.08
C MET A 1 -6.82 -5.64 6.23
N LEU A 2 -5.72 -4.91 6.47
CA LEU A 2 -4.69 -5.31 7.47
C LEU A 2 -5.28 -5.55 8.87
N GLN A 3 -6.32 -4.80 9.23
CA GLN A 3 -7.11 -4.94 10.45
C GLN A 3 -7.83 -6.28 10.54
N ASP A 4 -8.33 -6.81 9.42
CA ASP A 4 -8.96 -8.13 9.36
C ASP A 4 -7.94 -9.26 9.56
N CYS A 5 -6.65 -8.96 9.38
CA CYS A 5 -5.53 -9.87 9.65
C CYS A 5 -5.00 -9.74 11.09
N GLY A 6 -5.62 -8.90 11.94
CA GLY A 6 -5.28 -8.74 13.36
C GLY A 6 -4.22 -7.69 13.66
N PHE A 7 -3.89 -6.79 12.72
CA PHE A 7 -3.11 -5.58 13.02
C PHE A 7 -4.04 -4.47 13.48
N ASP A 8 -3.85 -3.97 14.70
CA ASP A 8 -4.74 -2.99 15.33
C ASP A 8 -4.17 -1.57 15.33
N GLN A 9 -2.90 -1.40 14.96
CA GLN A 9 -2.25 -0.11 14.80
C GLN A 9 -1.64 -0.03 13.39
N VAL A 10 -2.34 0.61 12.46
CA VAL A 10 -1.95 0.70 11.04
C VAL A 10 -1.77 2.16 10.63
N THR A 11 -0.59 2.50 10.11
CA THR A 11 -0.31 3.80 9.48
C THR A 11 0.06 3.59 8.02
N ILE A 12 -0.58 4.34 7.13
CA ILE A 12 -0.33 4.32 5.68
C ILE A 12 0.47 5.56 5.30
N GLY A 13 1.57 5.37 4.58
CA GLY A 13 2.42 6.43 4.06
C GLY A 13 1.84 7.10 2.81
N PRO A 14 2.56 8.09 2.24
CA PRO A 14 2.12 8.77 1.02
C PRO A 14 2.07 7.80 -0.18
N PRO A 15 1.24 8.11 -1.20
CA PRO A 15 1.26 7.38 -2.47
C PRO A 15 2.61 7.54 -3.17
N VAL A 16 3.10 6.46 -3.77
CA VAL A 16 4.34 6.42 -4.57
C VAL A 16 4.05 5.76 -5.91
N ASP A 17 4.54 6.34 -7.01
CA ASP A 17 4.57 5.67 -8.31
C ASP A 17 5.63 4.56 -8.27
N THR A 18 5.17 3.31 -8.24
CA THR A 18 6.03 2.12 -8.25
C THR A 18 6.10 1.45 -9.61
N PHE A 19 5.48 2.03 -10.64
CA PHE A 19 5.28 1.38 -11.94
C PHE A 19 6.15 1.97 -13.06
N GLY A 20 6.95 3.00 -12.80
CA GLY A 20 7.90 3.53 -13.77
C GLY A 20 8.84 2.45 -14.33
N GLY A 21 8.80 2.23 -15.65
CA GLY A 21 9.56 1.20 -16.36
C GLY A 21 8.93 -0.20 -16.36
N ALA A 22 7.77 -0.40 -15.72
CA ALA A 22 7.09 -1.69 -15.68
C ALA A 22 6.20 -1.91 -16.91
N ASN A 23 6.05 -3.17 -17.35
CA ASN A 23 5.16 -3.53 -18.47
C ASN A 23 3.70 -3.05 -18.27
N GLY A 24 3.27 -2.88 -17.01
CA GLY A 24 1.92 -2.42 -16.65
C GLY A 24 1.76 -0.90 -16.45
N GLU A 25 2.81 -0.10 -16.65
CA GLU A 25 2.86 1.33 -16.32
C GLU A 25 1.70 2.15 -16.93
N ALA A 26 1.39 1.94 -18.20
CA ALA A 26 0.32 2.67 -18.89
C ALA A 26 -1.07 2.38 -18.27
N ASN A 27 -1.32 1.12 -17.90
CA ASN A 27 -2.56 0.74 -17.23
C ASN A 27 -2.57 1.27 -15.79
N ALA A 28 -1.47 1.14 -15.05
CA ALA A 28 -1.35 1.68 -13.71
C ALA A 28 -1.68 3.18 -13.66
N ARG A 29 -1.20 3.97 -14.64
CA ARG A 29 -1.54 5.40 -14.73
C ARG A 29 -2.99 5.67 -15.13
N SER A 30 -3.54 4.88 -16.04
CA SER A 30 -4.94 5.03 -16.49
C SER A 30 -5.94 4.79 -15.36
N PHE A 31 -5.54 4.00 -14.35
CA PHE A 31 -6.35 3.68 -13.17
C PHE A 31 -5.82 4.30 -11.88
N GLU A 32 -4.91 5.28 -11.95
CA GLU A 32 -4.35 6.00 -10.80
C GLU A 32 -3.83 5.06 -9.69
N VAL A 33 -3.12 4.00 -10.09
CA VAL A 33 -2.58 2.98 -9.18
C VAL A 33 -1.29 3.47 -8.54
N TYR A 34 -1.24 3.44 -7.21
CA TYR A 34 -0.08 3.81 -6.42
C TYR A 34 0.28 2.72 -5.41
N GLY A 35 1.57 2.63 -5.08
CA GLY A 35 2.06 1.88 -3.94
C GLY A 35 2.00 2.73 -2.67
N TYR A 36 1.73 2.08 -1.54
CA TYR A 36 1.71 2.72 -0.22
C TYR A 36 2.54 1.90 0.75
N ALA A 37 3.63 2.50 1.25
CA ALA A 37 4.33 1.92 2.40
C ALA A 37 3.39 1.95 3.61
N PHE A 38 3.46 0.94 4.47
CA PHE A 38 2.68 0.90 5.70
C PHE A 38 3.52 0.42 6.87
N LEU A 39 3.14 0.87 8.06
CA LEU A 39 3.61 0.34 9.33
C LEU A 39 2.40 -0.26 10.04
N ALA A 40 2.50 -1.53 10.41
CA ALA A 40 1.43 -2.25 11.08
C ALA A 40 1.98 -2.96 12.32
N HIS A 41 1.37 -2.70 13.48
CA HIS A 41 1.65 -3.41 14.72
C HIS A 41 0.42 -4.20 15.16
N ARG A 42 0.70 -5.26 15.92
CA ARG A 42 -0.30 -6.01 16.66
C ARG A 42 0.01 -5.83 18.13
N THR A 43 -0.96 -5.34 18.90
CA THR A 43 -0.86 -5.36 20.36
C THR A 43 -0.77 -6.81 20.82
N THR A 44 0.30 -7.12 21.55
CA THR A 44 0.44 -8.42 22.21
C THR A 44 -0.03 -8.23 23.64
N THR A 45 -1.22 -8.76 23.96
CA THR A 45 -1.78 -8.76 25.32
C THR A 45 -1.24 -9.94 26.11
#